data_AF-A0AAV0GYP1-F1
#
_entry.id   AF-A0AAV0GYP1-F1
#
_cell.length_a   1.000
_cell.length_b   1.000
_cell.length_c   1.000
_cell.angle_alpha   90.00
_cell.angle_beta   90.00
_cell.angle_gamma   90.00
#
_symmetry.space_group_name_H-M   'P 1'
#
loop_
_entity.id
_entity.type
_entity.pdbx_description
1 polymer ?
#
loop_
_entity_poly.entity_id
_entity_poly.type
_entity_poly.pdbx_seq_one_letter_code
_entity_poly.pdbx_strand_id
1 'polypeptide(L)' 'GKVHGSLARAGKVRGQTPKVAKQEKKKKPRGRAHKRMQYTRRFVTAGMLSPPLLFSLDIGPLVMYELSIFSLWISYCYE' A
#
# COMPACT_ATOMS: atom_id res chain seq x y z
N GLY A 1 30.13 8.47 25.95
CA GLY A 1 29.21 7.52 25.29
C GLY A 1 30.00 6.62 24.37
N LYS A 2 29.63 5.33 24.22
CA LYS A 2 30.32 4.40 23.31
C LYS A 2 30.10 4.85 21.87
N VAL A 3 31.16 5.33 21.24
CA VAL A 3 31.16 5.83 19.85
C VAL A 3 31.17 4.67 18.83
N HIS A 4 31.53 3.46 19.26
CA HIS A 4 31.62 2.28 18.40
C HIS A 4 30.64 1.19 18.84
N GLY A 5 29.54 1.06 18.09
CA GLY A 5 28.58 -0.04 18.23
C GLY A 5 28.96 -1.25 17.38
N SER A 6 28.28 -2.38 17.59
CA SER A 6 28.53 -3.62 16.84
C SER A 6 28.05 -3.50 15.38
N LEU A 7 28.95 -3.74 14.41
CA LEU A 7 28.62 -3.77 12.98
C LEU A 7 27.95 -5.09 12.53
N ALA A 8 27.92 -6.10 13.41
CA ALA A 8 27.48 -7.46 13.10
C ALA A 8 26.02 -7.60 12.59
N ARG A 9 25.17 -6.58 12.80
CA ARG A 9 23.76 -6.59 12.35
C ARG A 9 23.53 -5.83 11.04
N ALA A 10 24.57 -5.26 10.45
CA ALA A 10 24.45 -4.52 9.20
C ALA A 10 23.90 -5.43 8.08
N GLY A 11 22.82 -5.02 7.44
CA GLY A 11 22.23 -5.75 6.32
C GLY A 11 21.40 -7.00 6.65
N LYS A 12 21.27 -7.40 7.93
CA LYS A 12 20.54 -8.63 8.36
C LYS A 12 19.18 -8.78 7.69
N VAL A 13 18.38 -7.71 7.68
CA VAL A 13 17.01 -7.72 7.15
C VAL A 13 16.97 -7.92 5.64
N ARG A 14 17.92 -7.34 4.88
CA ARG A 14 17.96 -7.47 3.41
C ARG A 14 18.45 -8.85 2.95
N GLY A 15 19.28 -9.52 3.75
CA GLY A 15 19.75 -10.89 3.47
C GLY A 15 18.75 -11.96 3.89
N GLN A 16 17.91 -11.68 4.90
CA GLN A 16 16.87 -12.60 5.36
C GLN A 16 15.65 -12.66 4.42
N THR A 17 15.37 -11.59 3.67
CA THR A 17 14.19 -11.57 2.80
C THR A 17 14.39 -12.43 1.56
N PRO A 18 13.41 -13.30 1.20
CA PRO A 18 13.50 -14.12 0.00
C PRO A 18 13.58 -13.22 -1.23
N LYS A 19 14.47 -13.57 -2.16
CA LYS A 19 14.64 -12.78 -3.39
C LYS A 19 13.47 -13.01 -4.34
N VAL A 20 12.53 -12.07 -4.36
CA VAL A 20 11.42 -12.09 -5.31
C VAL A 20 11.87 -11.46 -6.63
N ALA A 21 11.78 -12.23 -7.72
CA ALA A 21 12.01 -11.72 -9.07
C ALA A 21 10.89 -10.76 -9.48
N LYS A 22 11.22 -9.75 -10.30
CA LYS A 22 10.22 -8.82 -10.80
C LYS A 22 9.30 -9.55 -11.77
N GLN A 23 8.00 -9.50 -11.52
CA GLN A 23 6.99 -10.00 -12.45
C GLN A 23 7.03 -9.22 -13.76
N GLU A 24 6.78 -9.92 -14.88
CA GLU A 24 6.61 -9.28 -16.18
C GLU A 24 5.31 -8.45 -16.17
N LYS A 25 5.45 -7.14 -16.39
CA LYS A 25 4.32 -6.21 -16.41
C LYS A 25 4.28 -5.47 -17.73
N LYS A 26 3.05 -5.24 -18.22
CA LYS A 26 2.82 -4.44 -19.42
C LYS A 26 3.49 -3.08 -19.27
N LYS A 27 4.18 -2.65 -20.33
CA LYS A 27 4.87 -1.36 -20.36
C LYS A 27 3.85 -0.24 -20.17
N LYS A 28 4.07 0.61 -19.16
CA LYS A 28 3.29 1.85 -19.03
C LYS A 28 3.67 2.78 -20.19
N PRO A 29 2.70 3.44 -20.84
CA PRO A 29 3.02 4.43 -21.86
C PRO A 29 3.86 5.55 -21.24
N ARG A 30 4.74 6.16 -22.03
CA ARG A 30 5.61 7.27 -21.60
C ARG A 30 5.11 8.60 -22.17
N GLY A 31 5.56 9.71 -21.58
CA GLY A 31 5.27 11.07 -22.07
C GLY A 31 3.79 11.45 -22.02
N ARG A 32 3.29 12.05 -23.11
CA ARG A 32 1.92 12.58 -23.20
C ARG A 32 0.84 11.52 -22.99
N ALA A 33 1.05 10.31 -23.52
CA ALA A 33 0.10 9.21 -23.34
C ALA A 33 -0.06 8.81 -21.86
N HIS A 34 1.00 8.92 -21.06
CA HIS A 34 0.90 8.70 -19.62
C HIS A 34 0.10 9.80 -18.92
N LYS A 35 0.35 11.07 -19.28
CA LYS A 35 -0.39 12.21 -18.73
C LYS A 35 -1.89 12.14 -19.07
N ARG A 36 -2.25 11.70 -20.29
CA ARG A 36 -3.66 11.45 -20.66
C ARG A 36 -4.29 10.39 -19.77
N MET A 37 -3.63 9.25 -19.58
CA MET A 37 -4.11 8.19 -18.70
C MET A 37 -4.27 8.68 -17.24
N GLN A 38 -3.33 9.47 -16.72
CA GLN A 38 -3.44 10.05 -15.38
C GLN A 38 -4.59 11.04 -15.26
N TYR A 39 -4.77 11.93 -16.24
CA TYR A 39 -5.88 12.89 -16.26
C TYR A 39 -7.24 12.20 -16.31
N THR A 40 -7.41 11.23 -17.22
CA THR A 40 -8.65 10.46 -17.32
C THR A 40 -8.95 9.71 -16.03
N ARG A 41 -7.95 9.10 -15.37
CA ARG A 41 -8.12 8.41 -14.09
C ARG A 41 -8.49 9.36 -12.94
N ARG A 42 -7.83 10.53 -12.86
CA ARG A 42 -7.97 11.46 -11.72
C ARG A 42 -9.19 12.37 -11.81
N PHE A 43 -9.58 12.77 -13.02
CA PHE A 43 -10.56 13.84 -13.18
C PHE A 43 -11.79 13.41 -13.98
N VAL A 44 -11.66 12.47 -14.92
CA VAL A 44 -12.77 12.05 -15.78
C VAL A 44 -13.51 10.85 -15.21
N THR A 45 -12.78 9.85 -14.71
CA THR A 45 -13.37 8.59 -14.20
C THR A 45 -13.69 8.68 -12.70
N ALA A 46 -12.88 9.41 -11.93
CA ALA A 46 -13.06 9.57 -10.48
C ALA A 46 -14.19 10.54 -10.09
N GLY A 47 -14.76 11.30 -11.03
CA GLY A 47 -15.87 12.21 -10.74
C GLY A 47 -17.20 11.52 -10.40
N MET A 48 -17.33 10.21 -10.67
CA MET A 48 -18.58 9.46 -10.49
C MET A 48 -18.70 8.78 -9.11
N LEU A 49 -17.57 8.52 -8.43
CA LEU A 49 -17.52 7.76 -7.18
C LEU A 49 -16.38 8.30 -6.28
N SER A 50 -16.74 9.21 -5.35
CA SER A 50 -16.02 9.61 -4.11
C SER A 50 -14.89 10.68 -4.13
N PRO A 51 -14.74 11.47 -3.02
CA PRO A 51 -14.18 12.84 -2.98
C PRO A 51 -12.63 12.97 -2.92
N PRO A 52 -12.06 14.21 -2.88
CA PRO A 52 -10.73 14.50 -3.40
C PRO A 52 -9.57 14.24 -2.43
N LEU A 53 -8.46 13.75 -3.01
CA LEU A 53 -7.08 14.08 -2.66
C LEU A 53 -6.57 13.73 -1.25
N LEU A 54 -6.58 12.46 -0.85
CA LEU A 54 -5.42 11.75 -0.25
C LEU A 54 -5.92 10.35 0.10
N PHE A 55 -5.09 9.31 -0.08
CA PHE A 55 -5.44 7.94 0.27
C PHE A 55 -6.65 7.43 -0.52
N SER A 56 -6.49 6.67 -1.60
CA SER A 56 -6.77 5.23 -1.52
C SER A 56 -6.53 4.58 -2.87
N LEU A 57 -5.27 4.31 -3.22
CA LEU A 57 -4.95 3.33 -4.28
C LEU A 57 -4.19 2.11 -3.73
N ASP A 58 -4.14 1.98 -2.40
CA ASP A 58 -3.62 0.81 -1.68
C ASP A 58 -4.57 0.44 -0.50
N ILE A 59 -5.89 0.56 -0.67
CA ILE A 59 -6.82 -0.11 0.27
C ILE A 59 -6.78 -1.60 -0.08
N GLY A 60 -5.83 -2.31 0.54
CA GLY A 60 -5.90 -3.76 0.65
C GLY A 60 -7.11 -4.20 1.48
N PRO A 61 -7.44 -5.50 1.49
CA PRO A 61 -8.63 -6.06 2.15
C PRO A 61 -8.71 -5.87 3.69
N LEU A 62 -7.80 -5.10 4.30
CA LEU A 62 -7.71 -4.91 5.76
C LEU A 62 -8.93 -4.18 6.37
N VAL A 63 -9.65 -3.35 5.61
CA VAL A 63 -10.87 -2.67 6.14
C VAL A 63 -12.04 -3.62 6.37
N MET A 64 -12.05 -4.79 5.73
CA MET A 64 -13.10 -5.80 5.96
C MET A 64 -12.82 -6.61 7.24
N TYR A 65 -11.54 -6.81 7.58
CA TYR A 65 -11.15 -7.52 8.80
C TYR A 65 -11.31 -6.67 10.06
N GLU A 66 -11.03 -5.37 9.99
CA GLU A 66 -11.21 -4.44 11.12
C GLU A 66 -12.67 -4.35 11.58
N LEU A 67 -13.64 -4.29 10.64
CA LEU A 67 -15.06 -4.25 10.99
C LEU A 67 -15.56 -5.57 11.60
N SER A 68 -15.05 -6.72 11.13
CA SER A 68 -15.39 -8.02 11.73
C SER A 68 -14.84 -8.16 13.14
N ILE A 69 -13.61 -7.71 13.39
CA ILE A 69 -12.98 -7.75 14.72
C ILE A 69 -13.68 -6.78 15.68
N PHE A 70 -14.10 -5.61 15.18
CA PHE A 70 -14.85 -4.64 15.98
C PHE A 70 -16.26 -5.15 16.37
N SER A 71 -16.96 -5.82 15.45
CA SER A 71 -18.25 -6.47 15.78
C SER A 71 -18.10 -7.64 16.75
N LEU A 72 -17.05 -8.47 16.62
CA LEU A 72 -16.75 -9.55 17.56
C LEU A 72 -16.37 -9.02 18.94
N TRP A 73 -15.64 -7.89 19.01
CA TRP A 73 -15.29 -7.23 20.27
C TRP A 73 -16.52 -6.64 20.98
N ILE A 74 -17.43 -5.98 20.24
CA ILE A 74 -18.70 -5.49 20.81
C ILE A 74 -19.52 -6.66 21.37
N SER A 75 -19.55 -7.81 20.68
CA SER A 75 -20.26 -9.00 21.15
C SER A 75 -19.62 -9.62 22.40
N TYR A 76 -18.30 -9.56 22.55
CA TYR A 76 -17.56 -10.07 23.73
C TYR A 76 -17.56 -9.10 24.92
N CYS A 77 -17.81 -7.81 24.70
CA CYS A 77 -17.94 -6.80 25.77
C CYS A 77 -19.37 -6.67 26.31
N TYR A 78 -20.37 -7.24 25.64
CA TYR A 78 -21.78 -7.23 26.04
C TYR A 78 -22.25 -8.54 26.69
N GLU A 79 -21.31 -9.43 27.00
CA GLU A 79 -21.45 -10.64 27.81
C GLU A 79 -20.50 -10.53 29.01
#